data_AF-A0A924HSS1-F1
#
_entry.id   AF-A0A924HSS1-F1
#
_cell.length_a   1.000
_cell.length_b   1.000
_cell.length_c   1.000
_cell.angle_alpha   90.00
_cell.angle_beta   90.00
_cell.angle_gamma   90.00
#
_symmetry.space_group_name_H-M   'P 1'
#
loop_
_entity.id
_entity.type
_entity.pdbx_description
1 polymer ?
#
loop_
_entity_poly.entity_id
_entity_poly.type
_entity_poly.pdbx_seq_one_letter_code
_entity_poly.pdbx_strand_id
1 'polypeptide(L)' 'MSLRVAVTRRYYVFDGAESSRTESPLLVMLHGCQQNAQEFSASTRMNRLAAQEGFRVLYPEQ' A
#
# COMPACT_ATOMS: atom_id res chain seq x y z
N MET A 1 17.37 19.08 20.09
CA MET A 1 16.54 17.86 20.09
C MET A 1 15.27 18.17 19.31
N SER A 2 15.15 17.70 18.06
CA SER A 2 13.99 18.04 17.20
C SER A 2 12.86 17.06 17.48
N LEU A 3 11.73 17.56 18.00
CA LEU A 3 10.53 16.75 18.17
C LEU A 3 9.99 16.42 16.77
N ARG A 4 10.07 15.15 16.36
CA ARG A 4 9.36 14.69 15.16
C ARG A 4 7.89 14.58 15.52
N VAL A 5 7.05 15.42 14.91
CA VAL A 5 5.60 15.20 14.91
C VAL A 5 5.34 13.93 14.12
N ALA A 6 4.81 12.90 14.79
CA ALA A 6 4.26 11.74 14.10
C ALA A 6 2.91 12.14 13.52
N VAL A 7 2.78 12.09 12.20
CA VAL A 7 1.50 12.33 11.52
C VAL A 7 0.86 10.97 11.24
N THR A 8 -0.36 10.77 11.73
CA THR A 8 -1.17 9.61 11.35
C THR A 8 -1.78 9.86 9.98
N ARG A 9 -1.60 8.91 9.05
CA ARG A 9 -2.28 8.91 7.75
C ARG A 9 -3.08 7.65 7.56
N ARG A 10 -4.25 7.79 6.94
CA ARG A 10 -5.05 6.65 6.48
C ARG A 10 -4.32 6.00 5.32
N TYR A 11 -4.55 4.70 5.16
CA TYR A 11 -3.99 3.93 4.09
C TYR A 11 -4.89 2.72 3.81
N TYR A 12 -4.75 2.18 2.61
CA TYR A 12 -5.30 0.89 2.21
C TYR A 12 -4.13 -0.08 1.97
N VAL A 13 -4.24 -1.32 2.45
CA VAL A 13 -3.25 -2.36 2.20
C VAL A 13 -3.92 -3.52 1.48
N PHE A 14 -3.27 -3.99 0.42
CA PHE A 14 -3.55 -5.29 -0.15
C PHE A 14 -2.49 -6.28 0.29
N ASP A 15 -2.91 -7.36 0.95
CA ASP A 15 -2.04 -8.46 1.35
C ASP A 15 -2.05 -9.54 0.28
N GLY A 16 -1.04 -9.51 -0.59
CA GLY A 16 -0.80 -10.55 -1.60
C GLY A 16 0.21 -11.59 -1.15
N ALA A 17 0.77 -11.46 0.06
CA ALA A 17 1.76 -12.39 0.57
C ALA A 17 1.08 -13.58 1.27
N GLU A 18 1.67 -14.76 1.13
CA GLU A 18 1.28 -15.93 1.92
C GLU A 18 1.42 -15.63 3.42
N SER A 19 0.41 -16.02 4.21
CA SER A 19 0.35 -15.77 5.66
C SER A 19 1.51 -16.39 6.44
N SER A 20 2.19 -17.39 5.87
CA SER A 20 3.36 -18.05 6.42
C SER A 20 4.68 -17.30 6.16
N ARG A 21 4.70 -16.30 5.26
CA ARG A 21 5.89 -15.47 5.00
C ARG A 21 5.94 -14.30 5.98
N THR A 22 6.78 -14.46 6.99
CA THR A 22 7.09 -13.42 7.98
C THR A 22 7.78 -12.19 7.37
N GLU A 23 8.45 -12.33 6.24
CA GLU A 23 9.08 -11.21 5.52
C GLU A 23 8.70 -11.25 4.04
N SER A 24 7.90 -10.27 3.61
CA SER A 24 7.42 -10.12 2.24
C SER A 24 7.72 -8.69 1.75
N PRO A 25 8.11 -8.50 0.48
CA PRO A 25 8.35 -7.17 -0.05
C PRO A 25 7.11 -6.28 0.08
N LEU A 26 7.34 -4.97 0.26
CA LEU A 26 6.30 -3.96 0.30
C LEU A 26 6.49 -2.96 -0.84
N LEU A 27 5.48 -2.84 -1.70
CA LEU A 27 5.40 -1.78 -2.70
C LEU A 27 4.50 -0.65 -2.20
N VAL A 28 4.94 0.60 -2.34
CA VAL A 28 4.14 1.78 -2.01
C VAL A 28 3.67 2.45 -3.31
N MET A 29 2.36 2.65 -3.43
CA MET A 29 1.71 3.20 -4.61
C MET A 29 1.05 4.54 -4.25
N LEU A 30 1.55 5.64 -4.81
CA LEU A 30 1.07 7.00 -4.53
C LEU A 30 0.12 7.47 -5.62
N HIS A 31 -1.08 7.89 -5.23
CA HIS A 31 -2.07 8.44 -6.15
C HIS A 31 -1.84 9.94 -6.41
N GLY A 32 -2.48 10.46 -7.46
CA GLY A 32 -2.46 11.89 -7.78
C GLY A 32 -3.48 12.71 -6.97
N CYS A 33 -3.45 14.02 -7.16
CA CYS A 33 -4.42 14.94 -6.55
C CYS A 33 -5.85 14.54 -6.90
N GLN A 34 -6.77 14.64 -5.93
CA GLN A 34 -8.20 14.32 -6.08
C GLN A 34 -8.54 12.84 -6.30
N GLN A 35 -7.55 11.94 -6.37
CA GLN A 35 -7.79 10.50 -6.30
C GLN A 35 -7.81 10.05 -4.83
N ASN A 36 -8.54 8.99 -4.51
CA ASN A 36 -8.43 8.31 -3.21
C ASN A 36 -7.70 6.97 -3.36
N ALA A 37 -7.17 6.47 -2.24
CA ALA A 37 -6.35 5.27 -2.22
C ALA A 37 -7.08 4.02 -2.74
N GLN A 38 -8.38 3.87 -2.44
CA GLN A 38 -9.16 2.69 -2.82
C GLN A 38 -9.45 2.66 -4.32
N GLU A 39 -9.91 3.77 -4.90
CA GLU A 39 -10.14 3.91 -6.35
C GLU A 39 -8.85 3.74 -7.13
N PHE A 40 -7.74 4.34 -6.64
CA PHE A 40 -6.44 4.14 -7.25
C PHE A 40 -6.04 2.66 -7.24
N SER A 41 -6.20 1.96 -6.11
CA SER A 41 -5.90 0.53 -6.02
C SER A 41 -6.67 -0.29 -7.07
N ALA A 42 -7.96 0.00 -7.25
CA ALA A 42 -8.85 -0.69 -8.20
C ALA A 42 -8.56 -0.34 -9.67
N SER A 43 -8.09 0.88 -9.95
CA SER A 43 -7.71 1.30 -11.31
C SER A 43 -6.40 0.67 -11.80
N THR A 44 -5.59 0.15 -10.88
CA THR A 44 -4.34 -0.54 -11.20
C THR A 44 -4.53 -2.06 -11.24
N ARG A 45 -3.56 -2.76 -11.84
CA ARG A 45 -3.47 -4.23 -11.77
C ARG A 45 -2.57 -4.71 -10.63
N MET A 46 -2.17 -3.82 -9.72
CA MET A 46 -1.09 -4.12 -8.79
C MET A 46 -1.49 -5.14 -7.73
N ASN A 47 -2.74 -5.14 -7.26
CA ASN A 47 -3.24 -6.21 -6.37
C ASN A 47 -3.19 -7.60 -7.02
N ARG A 48 -3.48 -7.67 -8.33
CA ARG A 48 -3.38 -8.95 -9.06
C ARG A 48 -1.93 -9.43 -9.11
N LEU A 49 -0.99 -8.55 -9.44
CA LEU A 49 0.43 -8.90 -9.49
C LEU A 49 0.97 -9.26 -8.10
N ALA A 50 0.55 -8.53 -7.07
CA ALA A 50 0.89 -8.81 -5.67
C ALA A 50 0.46 -10.22 -5.23
N ALA A 51 -0.75 -10.65 -5.60
CA ALA A 51 -1.23 -12.00 -5.32
C ALA A 51 -0.48 -13.09 -6.12
N GLN A 52 0.02 -12.77 -7.31
CA GLN A 52 0.76 -13.72 -8.16
C GLN A 52 2.21 -13.89 -7.70
N GLU A 53 2.85 -12.80 -7.28
CA GLU A 53 4.30 -12.76 -6.98
C GLU A 53 4.60 -12.74 -5.48
N GLY A 54 3.59 -12.66 -4.62
CA GLY A 54 3.73 -12.81 -3.17
C GLY A 54 4.31 -11.59 -2.45
N PHE A 55 3.80 -10.39 -2.77
CA PHE A 55 4.18 -9.14 -2.09
C PHE A 55 2.97 -8.34 -1.60
N ARG A 56 3.20 -7.36 -0.72
CA ARG A 56 2.16 -6.45 -0.22
C ARG A 56 2.17 -5.12 -0.95
N VAL A 57 1.02 -4.48 -1.04
CA VAL A 57 0.88 -3.13 -1.61
C VAL A 57 0.26 -2.20 -0.59
N LEU A 58 0.94 -1.09 -0.32
CA LEU A 58 0.44 0.01 0.50
C LEU A 58 0.01 1.17 -0.39
N TYR A 59 -1.21 1.65 -0.19
CA TYR A 59 -1.81 2.80 -0.84
C TYR A 59 -2.10 3.88 0.22
N PRO A 60 -1.19 4.82 0.49
CA PRO A 60 -1.43 5.91 1.43
C PRO A 60 -2.49 6.88 0.92
N GLU A 61 -3.27 7.47 1.83
CA GLU A 61 -4.22 8.56 1.54
C GLU A 61 -3.56 9.93 1.80
N GLN A 62 -3.80 10.89 0.90
CA GLN A 62 -3.22 12.26 0.96
C GLN A 62 -4.10 13.27 1.70
#